data_AF-A0A0P0GT06-F1
#
_entry.id   AF-A0A0P0GT06-F1
#
_cell.length_a   1.000
_cell.length_b   1.000
_cell.length_c   1.000
_cell.angle_alpha   90.00
_cell.angle_beta   90.00
_cell.angle_gamma   90.00
#
_symmetry.space_group_name_H-M   'P 1'
#
loop_
_entity.id
_entity.type
_entity.pdbx_description
1 polymer ?
#
loop_
_entity_poly.entity_id
_entity_poly.type
_entity_poly.pdbx_seq_one_letter_code
_entity_poly.pdbx_strand_id
1 'polypeptide(L)'
;MGFSDVQVTDRAIYAVFHGRLFKDIARDARNGINHPDGGQFIYVFSLAGKPLKKYVLDHYICGISIDEQRGVIYVTDVNEDEPILEYSIKTI
;
A
#
# COMPACT_ATOMS: atom_id res chain seq x y z
N MET A 1 10.25 3.33 4.58
CA MET A 1 9.91 2.27 5.55
C MET A 1 9.66 0.96 4.82
N GLY A 2 9.50 -0.15 5.55
CA GLY A 2 9.23 -1.48 4.98
C GLY A 2 7.74 -1.72 4.71
N PHE A 3 7.27 -2.92 5.04
CA PHE A 3 5.83 -3.22 5.06
C PHE A 3 5.17 -2.51 6.23
N SER A 4 3.98 -1.95 6.01
CA SER A 4 3.28 -1.11 7.02
C SER A 4 1.91 -1.62 7.43
N ASP A 5 1.24 -2.35 6.53
CA ASP A 5 -0.08 -2.92 6.80
C ASP A 5 -0.20 -4.25 6.05
N VAL A 6 -1.01 -5.16 6.58
CA VAL A 6 -1.23 -6.49 6.02
C VAL A 6 -2.65 -6.96 6.29
N GLN A 7 -3.29 -7.50 5.25
CA GLN A 7 -4.55 -8.21 5.38
C GLN A 7 -4.45 -9.59 4.76
N VAL A 8 -4.83 -10.60 5.55
CA VAL A 8 -4.99 -11.97 5.09
C VAL A 8 -6.46 -12.19 4.74
N THR A 9 -6.71 -12.74 3.57
CA THR A 9 -8.03 -13.14 3.10
C THR A 9 -8.08 -14.65 2.87
N ASP A 10 -9.20 -15.16 2.37
CA ASP A 10 -9.34 -16.58 2.06
C ASP A 10 -8.46 -17.03 0.88
N ARG A 11 -8.06 -16.10 0.00
CA ARG A 11 -7.31 -16.43 -1.24
C ARG A 11 -5.86 -15.99 -1.21
N ALA A 12 -5.54 -14.88 -0.54
CA ALA A 12 -4.22 -14.27 -0.61
C ALA A 12 -3.88 -13.41 0.61
N ILE A 13 -2.62 -13.01 0.71
CA ILE A 13 -2.11 -12.05 1.69
C ILE A 13 -1.77 -10.77 0.94
N TYR A 14 -2.39 -9.66 1.33
CA TYR A 14 -2.16 -8.33 0.78
C TYR A 14 -1.32 -7.53 1.76
N ALA A 15 -0.24 -6.89 1.31
CA ALA A 15 0.63 -6.11 2.18
C ALA A 15 1.02 -4.77 1.53
N VAL A 16 0.88 -3.69 2.28
CA VAL A 16 1.31 -2.35 1.86
C VAL A 16 2.81 -2.21 2.05
N PHE A 17 3.50 -1.69 1.03
CA PHE A 17 4.95 -1.48 1.05
C PHE A 17 5.31 -0.05 0.64
N HIS A 18 6.11 0.61 1.48
CA HIS A 18 6.50 2.00 1.27
C HIS A 18 7.61 2.19 0.23
N GLY A 19 8.45 1.19 -0.01
CA GLY A 19 9.48 1.23 -1.07
C GLY A 19 10.67 2.16 -0.84
N ARG A 20 10.63 3.04 0.17
CA ARG A 20 11.72 4.00 0.47
C ARG A 20 12.60 3.50 1.60
N LEU A 21 13.92 3.56 1.44
CA LEU A 21 14.84 3.23 2.53
C LEU A 21 14.79 4.34 3.59
N PHE A 22 14.78 3.96 4.87
CA PHE A 22 14.72 4.93 5.98
C PHE A 22 15.86 5.96 5.93
N LYS A 23 17.07 5.52 5.53
CA LYS A 23 18.24 6.39 5.33
C LYS A 23 18.03 7.48 4.28
N ASP A 24 17.25 7.19 3.23
CA ASP A 24 17.00 8.15 2.15
C ASP A 24 15.98 9.19 2.61
N ILE A 25 14.92 8.75 3.31
CA ILE A 25 13.94 9.65 3.95
C ILE A 25 14.63 10.61 4.93
N ALA A 26 15.52 10.08 5.78
CA ALA A 26 16.25 10.90 6.75
C ALA A 26 17.21 11.90 6.10
N ARG A 27 17.83 11.53 4.97
CA ARG A 27 18.68 12.44 4.18
C ARG A 27 17.84 13.55 3.54
N ASP A 28 16.71 13.20 2.95
CA ASP A 28 15.85 14.14 2.24
C ASP A 28 15.20 15.14 3.19
N ALA A 29 14.74 14.69 4.35
CA ALA A 29 14.23 15.56 5.40
C ALA A 29 15.28 16.59 5.87
N ARG A 30 16.56 16.20 5.97
CA ARG A 30 17.67 17.13 6.29
C ARG A 30 17.94 18.13 5.17
N ASN A 31 17.62 17.79 3.93
CA ASN A 31 17.75 18.66 2.77
C ASN A 31 16.48 19.49 2.51
N GLY A 32 15.48 19.44 3.40
CA GLY A 32 14.21 20.16 3.25
C GLY A 32 13.25 19.55 2.22
N ILE A 33 13.49 18.32 1.78
CA ILE A 33 12.60 17.58 0.88
C ILE A 33 11.59 16.81 1.73
N ASN A 34 10.33 17.21 1.67
CA ASN A 34 9.22 16.48 2.28
C ASN A 34 8.66 15.48 1.28
N HIS A 35 8.55 14.23 1.72
CA HIS A 35 7.91 13.18 0.94
C HIS A 35 6.49 12.95 1.44
N PRO A 36 5.54 12.61 0.55
CA PRO A 36 4.21 12.18 0.96
C PRO A 36 4.31 10.97 1.89
N ASP A 37 3.45 10.94 2.90
CA ASP A 37 3.40 9.84 3.86
C ASP A 37 2.66 8.64 3.26
N GLY A 38 3.04 7.43 3.69
CA GLY A 38 2.47 6.18 3.18
C GLY A 38 3.31 5.49 2.10
N GLY A 39 2.76 4.38 1.61
CA GLY A 39 3.34 3.53 0.58
C GLY A 39 2.51 3.48 -0.68
N GLN A 40 3.18 3.26 -1.82
CA GLN A 40 2.54 3.25 -3.13
C GLN A 40 2.27 1.84 -3.66
N PHE A 41 2.68 0.81 -2.92
CA PHE A 41 2.67 -0.56 -3.41
C PHE A 41 1.82 -1.46 -2.53
N ILE A 42 1.00 -2.30 -3.18
CA ILE A 42 0.35 -3.45 -2.51
C ILE A 42 0.95 -4.72 -3.11
N TYR A 43 1.62 -5.51 -2.29
CA TYR A 43 2.10 -6.82 -2.65
C TYR A 43 1.04 -7.87 -2.32
N VAL A 44 0.83 -8.79 -3.25
CA VAL A 44 -0.06 -9.94 -3.09
C VAL A 44 0.81 -11.19 -3.00
N PHE A 45 0.64 -11.95 -1.93
CA PHE A 45 1.28 -13.23 -1.72
C PHE A 45 0.23 -14.33 -1.66
N SER A 46 0.64 -15.56 -1.96
CA SER A 46 -0.16 -16.73 -1.63
C SER A 46 -0.22 -16.89 -0.11
N LEU A 47 -1.16 -17.71 0.38
CA LEU A 47 -1.22 -18.07 1.80
C LEU A 47 0.05 -18.78 2.31
N ALA A 48 0.88 -19.31 1.40
CA ALA A 48 2.19 -19.88 1.73
C ALA A 48 3.33 -18.83 1.70
N GLY A 49 3.01 -17.54 1.51
CA GLY A 49 3.98 -16.45 1.46
C GLY A 49 4.73 -16.30 0.13
N LYS A 50 4.30 -16.97 -0.94
CA LYS A 50 4.94 -16.81 -2.27
C LYS A 50 4.43 -15.54 -2.94
N PRO A 51 5.30 -14.67 -3.49
CA PRO A 51 4.84 -13.47 -4.19
C PRO A 51 4.04 -13.87 -5.45
N LEU A 52 2.85 -13.28 -5.59
CA LEU A 52 1.95 -13.51 -6.71
C LEU A 52 1.83 -12.27 -7.60
N LYS A 53 1.63 -11.10 -7.00
CA LYS A 53 1.41 -9.85 -7.73
C LYS A 53 1.93 -8.65 -6.96
N LYS A 54 2.16 -7.56 -7.67
CA LYS A 54 2.45 -6.24 -7.11
C LYS A 54 1.58 -5.22 -7.83
N TYR A 55 0.75 -4.52 -7.07
CA TYR A 55 0.01 -3.35 -7.52
C TYR A 55 0.81 -2.09 -7.25
N VAL A 56 0.71 -1.13 -8.19
CA VAL A 56 1.31 0.20 -8.07
C VAL A 56 0.16 1.19 -8.11
N LEU A 57 -0.03 1.91 -7.01
CA LEU A 57 -1.09 2.90 -6.88
C LEU A 57 -0.63 4.25 -7.44
N ASP A 58 -1.59 5.08 -7.82
CA ASP A 58 -1.40 6.50 -8.09
C ASP A 58 -1.36 7.35 -6.80
N HIS A 59 -1.86 6.81 -5.68
CA HIS A 59 -1.87 7.44 -4.35
C HIS A 59 -0.87 6.81 -3.37
N TYR A 60 -0.50 7.56 -2.32
CA TYR A 60 0.28 7.05 -1.20
C TYR A 60 -0.65 6.66 -0.06
N ILE A 61 -0.62 5.39 0.33
CA ILE A 61 -1.60 4.82 1.25
C ILE A 61 -0.94 4.37 2.56
N CYS A 62 -1.68 4.48 3.66
CA CYS A 62 -1.22 4.02 4.98
C CYS A 62 -1.86 2.68 5.40
N GLY A 63 -3.05 2.36 4.89
CA GLY A 63 -3.80 1.17 5.26
C GLY A 63 -4.69 0.63 4.15
N ILE A 64 -5.12 -0.62 4.30
CA ILE A 64 -5.97 -1.35 3.34
C ILE A 64 -7.12 -2.10 4.01
N SER A 65 -8.21 -2.25 3.28
CA SER A 65 -9.28 -3.21 3.56
C SER A 65 -9.73 -3.91 2.27
N ILE A 66 -9.58 -5.23 2.19
CA ILE A 66 -9.84 -6.04 1.00
C ILE A 66 -11.23 -6.70 1.10
N ASP A 67 -12.08 -6.45 0.11
CA ASP A 67 -13.33 -7.19 -0.15
C ASP A 67 -13.16 -8.02 -1.43
N GLU A 68 -12.75 -9.28 -1.27
CA GLU A 68 -12.54 -10.18 -2.41
C GLU A 68 -13.84 -10.62 -3.10
N GLN A 69 -14.97 -10.59 -2.40
CA GLN A 69 -16.26 -10.98 -3.01
C GLN A 69 -16.70 -9.94 -4.02
N ARG A 70 -16.56 -8.66 -3.68
CA ARG A 70 -16.84 -7.54 -4.58
C ARG A 70 -15.67 -7.25 -5.52
N GLY A 71 -14.47 -7.73 -5.20
CA GLY A 71 -13.26 -7.48 -5.98
C GLY A 71 -12.74 -6.07 -5.78
N VAL A 72 -12.84 -5.54 -4.55
CA VAL A 72 -12.56 -4.14 -4.20
C VAL A 72 -11.49 -4.08 -3.11
N ILE A 73 -10.62 -3.08 -3.21
CA ILE A 73 -9.65 -2.69 -2.19
C ILE A 73 -10.00 -1.28 -1.75
N TYR A 74 -10.35 -1.13 -0.48
CA TYR A 74 -10.42 0.17 0.17
C TYR A 74 -9.04 0.52 0.70
N VAL A 75 -8.62 1.76 0.51
CA VAL A 75 -7.34 2.26 1.01
C VAL A 75 -7.54 3.57 1.76
N THR A 76 -6.59 3.90 2.61
CA THR A 76 -6.53 5.20 3.29
C THR A 76 -5.34 6.02 2.83
N ASP A 77 -5.58 7.20 2.25
CA ASP A 77 -4.58 8.23 1.92
C ASP A 77 -4.64 9.34 2.96
N VAL A 78 -3.52 9.59 3.66
CA VAL A 78 -3.43 10.62 4.71
C VAL A 78 -3.06 12.00 4.18
N ASN A 79 -2.81 12.10 2.88
CA ASN A 79 -2.34 13.33 2.24
C ASN A 79 -3.50 14.16 1.67
N GLU A 80 -4.73 13.63 1.65
CA GLU A 80 -5.93 14.25 1.05
C GLU A 80 -7.06 14.42 2.08
N ASP A 81 -7.94 15.41 1.88
CA ASP A 81 -9.08 15.68 2.77
C ASP A 81 -10.17 14.58 2.70
N GLU A 82 -10.25 13.86 1.59
CA GLU A 82 -11.09 12.67 1.40
C GLU A 82 -10.21 11.41 1.45
N PRO A 83 -9.95 10.84 2.64
CA PRO A 83 -8.87 9.89 2.81
C PRO A 83 -9.21 8.47 2.35
N ILE A 84 -10.48 8.15 2.08
CA ILE A 84 -10.89 6.78 1.73
C ILE A 84 -11.07 6.67 0.22
N LEU A 85 -10.23 5.86 -0.42
CA LEU A 85 -10.29 5.59 -1.86
C LEU A 85 -10.67 4.13 -2.11
N GLU A 86 -11.33 3.89 -3.24
CA GLU A 86 -11.77 2.56 -3.68
C GLU A 86 -11.06 2.16 -4.98
N TYR A 87 -10.42 0.99 -4.99
CA TYR A 87 -9.79 0.40 -6.17
C TYR A 87 -10.42 -0.94 -6.52
N SER A 88 -10.63 -1.18 -7.82
CA SER A 88 -11.06 -2.48 -8.34
C SER A 88 -9.86 -3.40 -8.56
N ILE A 89 -9.85 -4.58 -7.92
CA ILE A 89 -8.81 -5.62 -8.04
C ILE A 89 -8.59 -6.06 -9.51
N LYS A 90 -9.62 -5.94 -10.35
CA LYS A 90 -9.56 -6.32 -11.76
C LYS A 90 -8.86 -5.27 -12.63
N THR A 91 -8.88 -4.01 -12.22
CA THR A 91 -8.48 -2.87 -13.05
C THR A 91 -7.13 -2.29 -12.62
N ILE A 92 -6.74 -2.54 -11.37
CA ILE A 92 -5.45 -2.17 -10.77
C ILE A 92 -4.30 -3.13 -11.09
#